data_AF-A0A522Y4G8-F1
#
_entry.id   AF-A0A522Y4G8-F1
#
_cell.length_a   1.000
_cell.length_b   1.000
_cell.length_c   1.000
_cell.angle_alpha   90.00
_cell.angle_beta   90.00
_cell.angle_gamma   90.00
#
_symmetry.space_group_name_H-M   'P 1'
#
loop_
_entity.id
_entity.type
_entity.pdbx_description
1 polymer ?
#
loop_
_entity_poly.entity_id
_entity_poly.type
_entity_poly.pdbx_seq_one_letter_code
_entity_poly.pdbx_strand_id
1 'polypeptide(L)'
;MHVKVYERTDGAVVVLPADLEHAFPRDYHGALAEVGDASLDLDCLSGEFVAALGMKGYCVATGDDVASILHCVTAWHGRVPAFASGS
;
A
#
# COMPACT_ATOMS: atom_id res chain seq x y z
N MET A 1 -11.55 3.39 -0.15
CA MET A 1 -10.78 4.01 0.95
C MET A 1 -9.51 4.65 0.39
N HIS A 2 -9.16 5.86 0.84
CA HIS A 2 -7.94 6.54 0.41
C HIS A 2 -6.72 6.05 1.17
N VAL A 3 -5.64 5.76 0.45
CA VAL A 3 -4.38 5.25 1.00
C VAL A 3 -3.18 5.93 0.38
N LYS A 4 -2.09 5.96 1.15
CA LYS A 4 -0.73 6.19 0.65
C LYS A 4 -0.04 4.86 0.41
N VAL A 5 0.68 4.80 -0.70
CA VAL A 5 1.41 3.62 -1.15
C VAL A 5 2.90 3.93 -1.17
N TYR A 6 3.67 3.10 -0.48
CA TYR A 6 5.10 3.18 -0.41
C TYR A 6 5.75 1.89 -0.90
N GLU A 7 6.97 2.01 -1.40
CA GLU A 7 7.80 0.91 -1.86
C GLU A 7 9.01 0.79 -0.95
N ARG A 8 9.30 -0.44 -0.52
CA ARG A 8 10.47 -0.77 0.29
C ARG A 8 11.57 -1.35 -0.60
N THR A 9 12.82 -1.24 -0.16
CA THR A 9 14.01 -1.65 -0.92
C THR A 9 14.07 -3.15 -1.26
N ASP A 10 13.31 -3.99 -0.55
CA ASP A 10 13.16 -5.42 -0.82
C ASP A 10 12.02 -5.74 -1.80
N GLY A 11 11.38 -4.72 -2.38
CA GLY A 11 10.25 -4.88 -3.31
C GLY A 11 8.89 -5.04 -2.62
N ALA A 12 8.83 -4.92 -1.29
CA ALA A 12 7.56 -4.91 -0.58
C ALA A 12 6.80 -3.58 -0.81
N VAL A 13 5.47 -3.66 -0.86
CA VAL A 13 4.58 -2.51 -0.91
C VAL A 13 3.94 -2.30 0.46
N VAL A 14 4.00 -1.08 0.95
CA VAL A 14 3.34 -0.68 2.19
C VAL A 14 2.14 0.20 1.85
N VAL A 15 0.98 -0.20 2.34
CA VAL A 15 -0.29 0.51 2.17
C VAL A 15 -0.71 1.08 3.50
N LEU A 16 -0.99 2.37 3.52
CA LEU A 16 -1.32 3.13 4.72
C LEU A 16 -2.61 3.92 4.47
N PRO A 17 -3.65 3.83 5.29
CA PRO A 17 -4.80 4.73 5.22
C PRO A 17 -4.31 6.18 5.36
N ALA A 18 -4.73 7.06 4.44
CA ALA A 18 -4.18 8.42 4.37
C ALA A 18 -4.44 9.23 5.65
N ASP A 19 -5.51 8.92 6.38
CA ASP A 19 -5.86 9.48 7.68
C ASP A 19 -4.90 9.07 8.81
N LEU A 20 -4.10 8.02 8.61
CA LEU A 20 -3.16 7.49 9.59
C LEU A 20 -1.69 7.81 9.27
N GLU A 21 -1.42 8.68 8.29
CA GLU A 21 -0.04 9.07 7.92
C GLU A 21 0.78 9.55 9.12
N HIS A 22 0.17 10.30 10.03
CA HIS A 22 0.84 10.82 11.23
C HIS A 22 1.11 9.75 12.29
N ALA A 23 0.41 8.61 12.24
CA ALA A 23 0.57 7.48 13.16
C ALA A 23 1.57 6.44 12.65
N PHE A 24 2.17 6.67 11.48
CA PHE A 24 3.06 5.72 10.85
C PHE A 24 4.37 5.54 11.64
N PRO A 25 4.84 4.29 11.85
CA PRO A 25 6.01 4.05 12.68
C PRO A 25 7.26 4.72 12.10
N ARG A 26 7.98 5.47 12.96
CA ARG A 26 9.20 6.19 12.59
C ARG A 26 10.29 5.30 12.01
N ASP A 27 10.31 4.03 12.39
CA ASP A 27 11.28 3.04 11.93
C ASP A 27 11.24 2.79 10.41
N TYR A 28 10.14 3.15 9.75
CA TYR A 28 10.00 3.06 8.30
C TYR A 28 10.36 4.36 7.56
N HIS A 29 10.61 5.46 8.27
CA HIS A 29 10.99 6.73 7.64
C HIS A 29 12.40 6.64 7.06
N GLY A 30 12.53 6.85 5.75
CA GLY A 30 13.79 6.73 5.00
C GLY A 30 14.10 5.32 4.48
N ALA A 31 13.36 4.30 4.91
CA ALA A 31 13.41 2.94 4.34
C ALA A 31 12.33 2.70 3.27
N LEU A 32 11.35 3.61 3.20
CA LEU A 32 10.23 3.57 2.26
C LEU A 32 10.30 4.75 1.29
N ALA A 33 10.15 4.46 0.00
CA ALA A 33 9.97 5.44 -1.04
C ALA A 33 8.48 5.62 -1.32
N GLU A 34 7.97 6.83 -1.12
CA GLU A 34 6.59 7.15 -1.48
C GLU A 34 6.38 6.99 -2.99
N VAL A 35 5.35 6.23 -3.35
CA VAL A 35 4.95 6.02 -4.75
C VAL A 35 3.79 6.97 -5.09
N GLY A 36 2.83 7.10 -4.18
CA GLY A 36 1.77 8.11 -4.25
C GLY A 36 0.51 7.69 -3.53
N ASP A 37 -0.57 8.39 -3.84
CA ASP A 37 -1.89 8.16 -3.26
C ASP A 37 -2.74 7.26 -4.16
N ALA A 38 -3.59 6.45 -3.55
CA ALA A 38 -4.51 5.57 -4.26
C ALA A 38 -5.87 5.48 -3.54
N SER A 39 -6.90 5.12 -4.30
CA SER A 39 -8.18 4.69 -3.77
C SER A 39 -8.30 3.18 -3.91
N LEU A 40 -8.48 2.48 -2.79
CA LEU A 40 -8.72 1.03 -2.76
C LEU A 40 -10.20 0.72 -2.59
N ASP A 41 -10.69 -0.24 -3.36
CA ASP A 41 -11.94 -0.92 -3.07
C ASP A 41 -11.71 -2.01 -2.01
N LEU A 42 -12.31 -1.83 -0.83
CA LEU A 42 -12.14 -2.77 0.27
C LEU A 42 -12.91 -4.08 0.05
N ASP A 43 -13.98 -4.05 -0.74
CA ASP A 43 -14.78 -5.23 -1.04
C ASP A 43 -14.04 -6.18 -2.01
N CYS A 44 -13.04 -5.66 -2.73
CA CYS A 44 -12.14 -6.41 -3.60
C CYS A 44 -10.98 -7.08 -2.82
N LEU A 45 -10.66 -6.60 -1.62
CA LEU A 45 -9.55 -7.12 -0.81
C LEU A 45 -10.00 -8.30 0.07
N SER A 46 -9.05 -9.16 0.44
CA SER A 46 -9.34 -10.25 1.37
C SER A 46 -9.68 -9.70 2.77
N GLY A 47 -10.57 -10.40 3.49
CA GLY A 47 -10.93 -10.01 4.86
C GLY A 47 -9.73 -9.97 5.81
N GLU A 48 -8.71 -10.82 5.58
CA GLU A 48 -7.45 -10.81 6.33
C GLU A 48 -6.66 -9.53 6.09
N PHE A 49 -6.61 -9.05 4.84
CA PHE A 49 -5.93 -7.80 4.50
C PHE A 49 -6.62 -6.61 5.16
N VAL A 50 -7.95 -6.53 5.07
CA VAL A 50 -8.74 -5.48 5.69
C VAL A 50 -8.59 -5.51 7.22
N ALA A 51 -8.58 -6.70 7.83
CA ALA A 51 -8.35 -6.85 9.25
C ALA A 51 -6.94 -6.42 9.67
N ALA A 52 -5.90 -6.80 8.93
CA ALA A 52 -4.53 -6.37 9.18
C ALA A 52 -4.40 -4.84 9.12
N LEU A 53 -5.04 -4.22 8.13
CA LEU A 53 -5.09 -2.77 7.96
C LEU A 53 -5.80 -2.08 9.14
N GLY A 54 -6.93 -2.62 9.58
CA GLY A 54 -7.68 -2.09 10.73
C GLY A 54 -6.97 -2.26 12.07
N MET A 55 -6.22 -3.35 12.27
CA MET A 55 -5.52 -3.62 13.53
C MET A 55 -4.18 -2.87 13.64
N LYS A 56 -3.41 -2.82 12.56
CA LYS A 56 -2.06 -2.24 12.56
C LYS A 56 -2.03 -0.79 12.09
N GLY A 57 -3.08 -0.34 11.41
CA GLY A 57 -3.11 0.96 10.73
C GLY A 57 -2.29 1.00 9.44
N TYR A 58 -1.69 -0.12 9.02
CA TYR A 58 -0.96 -0.26 7.76
C TYR A 58 -0.92 -1.73 7.35
N CYS A 59 -0.65 -1.98 6.07
CA CYS A 59 -0.42 -3.32 5.57
C CYS A 59 0.86 -3.38 4.73
N VAL A 60 1.54 -4.52 4.78
CA VAL A 60 2.75 -4.78 4.00
C VAL A 60 2.47 -5.99 3.11
N ALA A 61 2.66 -5.83 1.82
CA ALA A 61 2.46 -6.87 0.82
C ALA A 61 3.74 -7.14 0.04
N THR A 62 3.92 -8.38 -0.37
CA THR A 62 5.08 -8.86 -1.10
C THR A 62 4.65 -9.83 -2.18
N GLY A 63 5.37 -9.89 -3.30
CA GLY A 63 5.07 -10.85 -4.37
C GLY A 63 3.63 -10.71 -4.89
N ASP A 64 2.90 -11.82 -4.95
CA ASP A 64 1.55 -11.89 -5.53
C ASP A 64 0.50 -11.06 -4.76
N ASP A 65 0.72 -10.80 -3.47
CA ASP A 65 -0.16 -9.94 -2.68
C ASP A 65 -0.13 -8.48 -3.18
N VAL A 66 1.01 -8.05 -3.73
CA VAL A 66 1.14 -6.73 -4.34
C VAL A 66 0.21 -6.62 -5.55
N ALA A 67 0.20 -7.62 -6.43
CA ALA A 67 -0.66 -7.64 -7.61
C ALA A 67 -2.15 -7.61 -7.21
N SER A 68 -2.51 -8.31 -6.14
CA SER A 68 -3.88 -8.34 -5.61
C SER A 68 -4.35 -6.96 -5.13
N ILE A 69 -3.51 -6.23 -4.40
CA ILE A 69 -3.83 -4.87 -3.95
C ILE A 69 -4.01 -3.92 -5.14
N LEU A 70 -3.10 -3.99 -6.12
CA LEU A 70 -3.15 -3.13 -7.29
C LEU A 70 -4.39 -3.38 -8.14
N HIS A 71 -4.84 -4.63 -8.22
CA HIS A 71 -6.08 -4.96 -8.90
C HIS A 71 -7.30 -4.29 -8.25
N CYS A 72 -7.26 -4.05 -6.94
CA CYS A 72 -8.30 -3.38 -6.18
C CYS A 72 -8.14 -1.85 -6.13
N VAL A 73 -7.13 -1.28 -6.81
CA VAL A 73 -6.99 0.18 -6.95
C VAL A 73 -8.00 0.69 -7.97
N THR A 74 -8.89 1.58 -7.53
CA THR A 74 -9.90 2.23 -8.37
C THR A 74 -9.46 3.60 -8.88
N ALA A 75 -8.49 4.24 -8.22
CA ALA A 75 -7.87 5.48 -8.68
C ALA A 75 -6.41 5.56 -8.20
N TRP A 76 -5.51 6.04 -9.05
CA TRP A 76 -4.09 6.20 -8.75
C TRP A 76 -3.65 7.65 -8.99
N HIS A 77 -2.97 8.23 -8.00
CA HIS A 77 -2.45 9.59 -8.01
C HIS A 77 -1.01 9.58 -7.51
N GLY A 78 -0.07 9.29 -8.41
CA GLY A 78 1.33 9.14 -8.04
C GLY A 78 2.21 8.79 -9.22
N ARG A 79 3.48 8.48 -8.94
CA ARG A 79 4.38 7.92 -9.95
C ARG A 79 3.95 6.50 -10.30
N VAL A 80 4.29 6.04 -11.49
CA VAL A 80 4.12 4.62 -11.84
C VAL A 80 5.08 3.81 -10.95
N PRO A 81 4.59 2.83 -10.17
CA PRO A 81 5.47 2.03 -9.34
C PRO A 81 6.44 1.19 -10.16
N ALA A 82 7.67 0.98 -9.67
CA ALA A 82 8.67 0.19 -10.39
C ALA A 82 8.24 -1.27 -10.58
N PHE A 83 7.49 -1.84 -9.63
CA PHE A 83 6.89 -3.17 -9.77
C PHE A 83 5.84 -3.29 -10.89
N ALA A 84 5.25 -2.19 -11.35
CA ALA A 84 4.31 -2.19 -12.48
C ALA A 84 5.02 -2.16 -13.86
N SER A 85 6.35 -1.99 -13.88
CA SER A 85 7.15 -1.86 -15.10
C SER A 85 7.82 -3.17 -15.54
N GLY A 86 7.61 -4.28 -14.82
CA GLY A 86 8.11 -5.60 -15.17
C GLY A 86 6.99 -6.48 -15.73
N SER A 87 6.77 -6.44 -17.04
CA SER A 87 6.00 -7.42 -17.81
C SER A 87 6.86 -7.98 -18.94
#